data_AF-A0A3Q8RQX0-F1
#
_entry.id   AF-A0A3Q8RQX0-F1
#
_cell.length_a   1.000
_cell.length_b   1.000
_cell.length_c   1.000
_cell.angle_alpha   90.00
_cell.angle_beta   90.00
_cell.angle_gamma   90.00
#
_symmetry.space_group_name_H-M   'P 1'
#
loop_
_entity.id
_entity.type
_entity.pdbx_description
1 polymer ?
#
loop_
_entity_poly.entity_id
_entity_poly.type
_entity_poly.pdbx_seq_one_letter_code
_entity_poly.pdbx_strand_id
1 'polypeptide(L)'
;MKLKILLGLIALFTFTQVSLAQKIKLKKGKVLLDGKEILKYEREDFGVYQIHFYSLDSDDEILFFKRNDNETSSYFDDDYTQIKFLGFKKSLEIKQKKSWKKYLLWLIKKKVLDKNGKLNEDKADDLIENYDENITGRTIRY
;
A
#
# COMPACT_ATOMS: atom_id res chain seq x y z
N MET A 1 -18.84 -25.23 -43.55
CA MET A 1 -17.93 -24.07 -43.37
C MET A 1 -18.32 -23.14 -42.23
N LYS A 2 -19.60 -22.74 -42.07
CA LYS A 2 -20.03 -21.74 -41.07
C LYS A 2 -19.77 -22.11 -39.60
N LEU A 3 -19.90 -23.39 -39.22
CA LEU A 3 -19.68 -23.86 -37.84
C LEU A 3 -18.20 -23.80 -37.41
N LYS A 4 -17.26 -24.06 -38.33
CA LYS A 4 -15.81 -23.99 -38.05
C LYS A 4 -15.35 -22.55 -37.86
N ILE A 5 -15.96 -21.60 -38.60
CA ILE A 5 -15.71 -20.17 -38.45
C ILE A 5 -16.27 -19.66 -37.12
N LEU A 6 -17.47 -20.13 -36.73
CA LEU A 6 -18.09 -19.80 -35.44
C LEU A 6 -17.28 -20.31 -34.24
N LEU A 7 -16.78 -21.56 -34.31
CA LEU A 7 -15.89 -22.12 -33.29
C LEU A 7 -14.55 -21.38 -33.20
N GLY A 8 -14.01 -20.91 -34.32
CA GLY A 8 -12.81 -20.06 -34.35
C GLY A 8 -13.03 -18.69 -33.70
N LEU A 9 -14.21 -18.08 -33.90
CA LEU A 9 -14.58 -16.80 -33.28
C LEU A 9 -14.76 -16.91 -31.76
N ILE A 10 -15.37 -18.00 -31.28
CA ILE A 10 -15.54 -18.25 -29.83
C ILE A 10 -14.19 -18.47 -29.15
N ALA A 11 -13.25 -19.15 -29.82
CA ALA A 11 -11.90 -19.38 -29.31
C ALA A 11 -11.05 -18.09 -29.22
N LEU A 12 -11.32 -17.07 -30.04
CA LEU A 12 -10.63 -15.77 -29.95
C LEU A 12 -11.09 -14.92 -28.75
N PHE A 13 -12.33 -15.10 -28.29
CA PHE A 13 -12.90 -14.30 -27.20
C PHE A 13 -12.47 -14.74 -25.79
N THR A 14 -11.94 -15.96 -25.63
CA THR A 14 -11.56 -16.49 -24.31
C THR A 14 -10.15 -16.09 -23.86
N PHE A 15 -9.32 -15.51 -24.75
CA PHE A 15 -7.94 -15.12 -24.41
C PHE A 15 -7.78 -13.69 -23.84
N THR A 16 -8.81 -12.84 -23.89
CA THR A 16 -8.69 -11.45 -23.44
C THR A 16 -8.98 -11.24 -21.95
N GLN A 17 -9.25 -12.31 -21.20
CA GLN A 17 -9.52 -12.27 -19.75
C GLN A 17 -8.24 -12.32 -18.91
N VAL A 18 -7.11 -11.78 -19.39
CA VAL A 18 -5.96 -11.55 -18.52
C VAL A 18 -6.29 -10.37 -17.62
N SER A 19 -6.88 -10.70 -16.47
CA SER A 19 -7.22 -9.77 -15.40
C SER A 19 -6.09 -8.76 -15.15
N LEU A 20 -6.36 -7.48 -15.43
CA LEU A 20 -5.48 -6.35 -15.13
C LEU A 20 -5.46 -6.07 -13.62
N ALA A 21 -5.05 -7.05 -12.81
CA ALA A 21 -4.85 -6.85 -11.38
C ALA A 21 -3.51 -6.13 -11.16
N GLN A 22 -3.56 -4.89 -10.69
CA GLN A 22 -2.38 -4.11 -10.30
C GLN A 22 -1.52 -4.91 -9.31
N LYS A 23 -0.26 -5.16 -9.68
CA LYS A 23 0.68 -5.99 -8.94
C LYS A 23 1.83 -5.16 -8.38
N ILE A 24 1.92 -5.12 -7.05
CA ILE A 24 3.02 -4.47 -6.35
C ILE A 24 4.11 -5.49 -5.99
N LYS A 25 5.36 -5.13 -6.28
CA LYS A 25 6.56 -5.87 -5.87
C LYS A 25 7.50 -4.95 -5.10
N LEU A 26 8.11 -5.48 -4.05
CA LEU A 26 9.23 -4.86 -3.34
C LEU A 26 10.45 -5.71 -3.69
N LYS A 27 11.43 -5.14 -4.40
CA LYS A 27 12.61 -5.89 -4.87
C LYS A 27 13.82 -4.97 -4.95
N LYS A 28 14.94 -5.35 -4.32
CA LYS A 28 16.22 -4.62 -4.37
C LYS A 28 16.07 -3.11 -4.06
N GLY A 29 15.41 -2.77 -2.95
CA GLY A 29 15.16 -1.37 -2.55
C GLY A 29 14.17 -0.59 -3.44
N LYS A 30 13.46 -1.26 -4.34
CA LYS A 30 12.52 -0.62 -5.29
C LYS A 30 11.09 -1.13 -5.13
N VAL A 31 10.14 -0.21 -5.19
CA VAL A 31 8.71 -0.49 -5.31
C VAL A 31 8.34 -0.50 -6.79
N LEU A 32 7.87 -1.65 -7.29
CA LEU A 32 7.44 -1.82 -8.67
C LEU A 32 5.92 -2.00 -8.71
N LEU A 33 5.23 -1.13 -9.46
CA LEU A 33 3.83 -1.28 -9.82
C LEU A 33 3.75 -1.81 -11.27
N ASP A 34 3.23 -3.02 -11.43
CA ASP A 34 3.13 -3.68 -12.74
C ASP A 34 4.46 -3.76 -13.51
N GLY A 35 5.57 -3.80 -12.76
CA GLY A 35 6.93 -3.83 -13.30
C GLY A 35 7.57 -2.45 -13.50
N LYS A 36 6.80 -1.37 -13.46
CA LYS A 36 7.33 0.01 -13.46
C LYS A 36 7.75 0.41 -12.06
N GLU A 37 8.94 0.96 -11.92
CA GLU A 37 9.42 1.55 -10.67
C GLU A 37 8.64 2.82 -10.34
N ILE A 38 8.13 2.91 -9.11
CA ILE A 38 7.34 4.07 -8.66
C ILE A 38 7.89 4.73 -7.39
N LEU A 39 8.63 4.00 -6.56
CA LEU A 39 9.25 4.50 -5.33
C LEU A 39 10.51 3.70 -5.03
N LYS A 40 11.42 4.28 -4.24
CA LYS A 40 12.44 3.51 -3.51
C LYS A 40 11.89 3.12 -2.14
N TYR A 41 12.46 2.10 -1.53
CA TYR A 41 12.15 1.74 -0.15
C TYR A 41 13.37 1.24 0.59
N GLU A 42 13.39 1.50 1.89
CA GLU A 42 14.34 0.94 2.83
C GLU A 42 13.58 0.29 3.99
N ARG A 43 14.13 -0.77 4.54
CA ARG A 43 13.58 -1.47 5.69
C ARG A 43 14.72 -1.80 6.63
N GLU A 44 14.47 -1.73 7.93
CA GLU A 44 15.40 -2.26 8.93
C GLU A 44 15.48 -3.79 8.77
N ASP A 45 16.67 -4.38 8.89
CA ASP A 45 16.85 -5.83 8.89
C ASP A 45 16.73 -6.39 10.33
N PHE A 46 16.08 -7.56 10.45
CA PHE A 46 15.55 -8.22 11.66
C PHE A 46 14.30 -7.56 12.30
N GLY A 47 13.23 -8.33 12.49
CA GLY A 47 12.00 -7.89 13.17
C GLY A 47 11.07 -6.97 12.39
N VAL A 48 11.46 -6.47 11.20
CA VAL A 48 10.80 -5.46 10.33
C VAL A 48 9.41 -4.96 10.79
N TYR A 49 9.43 -4.10 11.80
CA TYR A 49 8.28 -3.31 12.22
C TYR A 49 8.11 -2.07 11.35
N GLN A 50 9.15 -1.63 10.66
CA GLN A 50 9.21 -0.33 10.00
C GLN A 50 9.65 -0.46 8.53
N ILE A 51 9.07 0.38 7.66
CA ILE A 51 9.47 0.51 6.25
C ILE A 51 9.30 1.96 5.80
N HIS A 52 10.34 2.48 5.15
CA HIS A 52 10.45 3.84 4.65
C HIS A 52 10.33 3.83 3.13
N PHE A 53 9.67 4.83 2.55
CA PHE A 53 9.50 4.96 1.10
C PHE A 53 9.86 6.36 0.63
N TYR A 54 10.63 6.40 -0.46
CA TYR A 54 11.21 7.62 -0.99
C TYR A 54 10.76 7.89 -2.41
N SER A 55 10.60 9.17 -2.72
CA SER A 55 10.30 9.70 -4.06
C SER A 55 11.42 9.33 -5.04
N LEU A 56 11.06 8.99 -6.29
CA LEU A 56 12.04 8.81 -7.35
C LEU A 56 12.60 10.15 -7.85
N ASP A 57 11.80 11.21 -7.78
CA ASP A 57 12.12 12.52 -8.35
C ASP A 57 13.05 13.31 -7.43
N SER A 58 12.76 13.32 -6.12
CA SER A 58 13.45 14.18 -5.15
C SER A 58 14.29 13.42 -4.13
N ASP A 59 14.16 12.10 -4.06
CA ASP A 59 14.75 11.27 -3.00
C ASP A 59 14.24 11.56 -1.58
N ASP A 60 13.25 12.45 -1.44
CA ASP A 60 12.61 12.72 -0.15
C ASP A 60 11.82 11.51 0.34
N GLU A 61 11.84 11.29 1.65
CA GLU A 61 10.96 10.33 2.31
C GLU A 61 9.51 10.86 2.29
N ILE A 62 8.61 10.12 1.65
CA ILE A 62 7.21 10.57 1.46
C ILE A 62 6.21 9.73 2.26
N LEU A 63 6.53 8.46 2.51
CA LEU A 63 5.68 7.53 3.26
C LEU A 63 6.52 6.73 4.24
N PHE A 64 5.96 6.52 5.41
CA PHE A 64 6.56 5.68 6.45
C PHE A 64 5.48 4.79 7.05
N PHE A 65 5.71 3.47 7.07
CA PHE A 65 4.81 2.54 7.77
C PHE A 65 5.51 1.94 8.97
N LYS A 66 4.79 1.87 10.09
CA LYS A 66 5.24 1.23 11.33
C LYS A 66 4.17 0.30 11.87
N ARG A 67 4.54 -0.92 12.21
CA ARG A 67 3.76 -1.83 13.06
C ARG A 67 4.09 -1.48 14.50
N ASN A 68 3.05 -1.30 15.30
CA ASN A 68 3.16 -1.16 16.73
C ASN A 68 2.51 -2.41 17.34
N ASP A 69 3.24 -3.06 18.24
CA ASP A 69 2.77 -4.16 19.09
C ASP A 69 2.13 -3.66 20.39
N ASN A 70 1.81 -2.35 20.42
CA ASN A 70 1.29 -1.63 21.56
C ASN A 70 2.02 -1.95 22.88
N GLU A 71 3.35 -2.13 22.81
CA GLU A 71 4.23 -2.40 23.96
C GLU A 71 3.95 -3.73 24.67
N THR A 72 3.25 -4.66 24.00
CA THR A 72 2.87 -5.96 24.58
C THR A 72 3.26 -7.12 23.66
N SER A 73 4.33 -7.84 23.98
CA SER A 73 4.90 -8.88 23.10
C SER A 73 4.05 -10.14 22.89
N SER A 74 2.95 -10.30 23.63
CA SER A 74 2.12 -11.53 23.64
C SER A 74 0.63 -11.29 23.43
N TYR A 75 0.20 -10.04 23.33
CA TYR A 75 -1.17 -9.67 23.01
C TYR A 75 -1.17 -9.01 21.64
N PHE A 76 -1.83 -9.64 20.68
CA PHE A 76 -1.77 -9.26 19.27
C PHE A 76 -3.04 -8.54 18.78
N ASP A 77 -4.03 -8.38 19.65
CA ASP A 77 -5.36 -7.85 19.33
C ASP A 77 -5.43 -6.32 19.37
N ASP A 78 -4.47 -5.70 20.06
CA ASP A 78 -4.26 -4.27 20.14
C ASP A 78 -3.14 -3.76 19.21
N ASP A 79 -2.39 -4.67 18.57
CA ASP A 79 -1.48 -4.33 17.49
C ASP A 79 -2.16 -3.49 16.41
N TYR A 80 -1.41 -2.52 15.90
CA TYR A 80 -1.86 -1.68 14.80
C TYR A 80 -0.73 -1.29 13.87
N THR A 81 -1.10 -0.83 12.68
CA THR A 81 -0.17 -0.21 11.75
C THR A 81 -0.44 1.28 11.69
N GLN A 82 0.61 2.07 11.88
CA GLN A 82 0.64 3.49 11.61
C GLN A 82 1.17 3.73 10.20
N ILE A 83 0.46 4.54 9.42
CA ILE A 83 0.87 5.03 8.11
C ILE A 83 1.06 6.53 8.22
N LYS A 84 2.27 7.03 7.95
CA LYS A 84 2.57 8.47 7.95
C LYS A 84 2.79 8.97 6.52
N PHE A 85 2.17 10.12 6.23
CA PHE A 85 2.33 10.91 5.01
C PHE A 85 3.24 12.10 5.35
N LEU A 86 4.54 11.95 5.10
CA LEU A 86 5.53 12.89 5.64
C LEU A 86 5.47 14.26 4.97
N GLY A 87 5.20 14.31 3.67
CA GLY A 87 5.04 15.57 2.93
C GLY A 87 3.89 16.45 3.43
N PHE A 88 2.87 15.85 4.05
CA PHE A 88 1.69 16.56 4.56
C PHE A 88 1.65 16.63 6.09
N LYS A 89 2.62 16.00 6.79
CA LYS A 89 2.64 15.86 8.26
C LYS A 89 1.36 15.23 8.83
N LYS A 90 0.81 14.24 8.13
CA LYS A 90 -0.42 13.54 8.50
C LYS A 90 -0.15 12.06 8.75
N SER A 91 -1.03 11.41 9.52
CA SER A 91 -0.95 9.97 9.76
C SER A 91 -2.31 9.36 10.01
N LEU A 92 -2.39 8.04 9.85
CA LEU A 92 -3.54 7.24 10.28
C LEU A 92 -3.07 5.96 10.96
N GLU A 93 -3.92 5.40 11.81
CA GLU A 93 -3.70 4.18 12.56
C GLU A 93 -4.82 3.18 12.30
N ILE A 94 -4.45 1.94 11.94
CA ILE A 94 -5.40 0.89 11.59
C ILE A 94 -4.98 -0.42 12.25
N LYS A 95 -5.93 -1.11 12.91
CA LYS A 95 -5.72 -2.44 13.51
C LYS A 95 -5.53 -3.53 12.47
N GLN A 96 -6.17 -3.40 11.31
CA GLN A 96 -6.16 -4.43 10.28
C GLN A 96 -4.74 -4.75 9.78
N LYS A 97 -4.21 -5.90 10.19
CA LYS A 97 -2.89 -6.39 9.75
C LYS A 97 -2.87 -6.69 8.25
N LYS A 98 -2.18 -5.85 7.48
CA LYS A 98 -1.84 -6.11 6.07
C LYS A 98 -0.32 -6.23 5.88
N SER A 99 0.09 -6.81 4.76
CA SER A 99 1.48 -6.71 4.32
C SER A 99 1.76 -5.31 3.78
N TRP A 100 3.02 -4.86 3.82
CA TRP A 100 3.43 -3.56 3.24
C TRP A 100 2.96 -3.36 1.81
N LYS A 101 3.04 -4.42 0.97
CA LYS A 101 2.53 -4.42 -0.40
C LYS A 101 1.02 -4.19 -0.48
N LYS A 102 0.24 -4.77 0.45
CA LYS A 102 -1.22 -4.60 0.48
C LYS A 102 -1.60 -3.19 0.93
N TYR A 103 -0.84 -2.55 1.82
CA TYR A 103 -1.05 -1.14 2.17
C TYR A 103 -0.75 -0.22 0.98
N LEU A 104 0.40 -0.39 0.31
CA LEU A 104 0.69 0.38 -0.91
C LEU A 104 -0.40 0.21 -1.97
N LEU A 105 -0.90 -1.02 -2.16
CA LEU A 105 -1.98 -1.28 -3.12
C LEU A 105 -3.28 -0.61 -2.69
N TRP A 106 -3.55 -0.56 -1.39
CA TRP A 106 -4.70 0.13 -0.84
C TRP A 106 -4.61 1.65 -1.07
N LEU A 107 -3.45 2.27 -0.82
CA LEU A 107 -3.20 3.68 -1.12
C LEU A 107 -3.39 3.98 -2.62
N ILE A 108 -2.90 3.10 -3.51
CA ILE A 108 -3.10 3.24 -4.96
C ILE A 108 -4.57 3.13 -5.35
N LYS A 109 -5.29 2.13 -4.81
CA LYS A 109 -6.73 1.97 -5.06
C LYS A 109 -7.56 3.16 -4.58
N LYS A 110 -7.13 3.79 -3.47
CA LYS A 110 -7.75 4.99 -2.91
C LYS A 110 -7.26 6.28 -3.56
N LYS A 111 -6.39 6.18 -4.57
CA LYS A 111 -5.80 7.32 -5.31
C LYS A 111 -4.99 8.26 -4.42
N VAL A 112 -4.55 7.78 -3.26
CA VAL A 112 -3.63 8.52 -2.37
C VAL A 112 -2.22 8.50 -2.94
N LEU A 113 -1.82 7.38 -3.53
CA LEU A 113 -0.56 7.22 -4.24
C LEU A 113 -0.86 6.95 -5.72
N ASP A 114 -0.32 7.75 -6.64
CA ASP A 114 -0.54 7.56 -8.06
C ASP A 114 0.44 6.56 -8.71
N LYS A 115 0.28 6.32 -10.02
CA LYS A 115 1.15 5.40 -10.79
C LYS A 115 2.57 5.93 -11.05
N ASN A 116 2.86 7.16 -10.63
CA ASN A 116 4.15 7.81 -10.74
C ASN A 116 4.83 7.99 -9.37
N GLY A 117 4.21 7.51 -8.29
CA GLY A 117 4.76 7.64 -6.95
C GLY A 117 4.44 8.97 -6.26
N LYS A 118 3.52 9.78 -6.81
CA LYS A 118 3.13 11.06 -6.21
C LYS A 118 1.95 10.89 -5.26
N LEU A 119 2.02 11.59 -4.13
CA LEU A 119 0.95 11.61 -3.14
C LEU A 119 -0.09 12.69 -3.47
N ASN A 120 -1.36 12.38 -3.22
CA ASN A 120 -2.47 13.32 -3.29
C ASN A 120 -2.99 13.60 -1.88
N GLU A 121 -2.87 14.85 -1.43
CA GLU A 121 -3.23 15.26 -0.07
C GLU A 121 -4.74 15.14 0.19
N ASP A 122 -5.58 15.67 -0.69
CA ASP A 122 -7.05 15.58 -0.54
C ASP A 122 -7.51 14.13 -0.39
N LYS A 123 -6.91 13.21 -1.15
CA LYS A 123 -7.24 11.78 -1.05
C LYS A 123 -6.67 11.15 0.22
N ALA A 124 -5.54 11.65 0.73
CA ALA A 124 -5.02 11.24 2.03
C ALA A 124 -5.97 11.69 3.14
N ASP A 125 -6.52 12.90 3.06
CA ASP A 125 -7.51 13.42 4.00
C ASP A 125 -8.79 12.59 3.99
N ASP A 126 -9.35 12.32 2.80
CA ASP A 126 -10.48 11.40 2.65
C ASP A 126 -10.18 10.03 3.29
N LEU A 127 -8.96 9.52 3.14
CA LEU A 127 -8.56 8.23 3.70
C LEU A 127 -8.49 8.27 5.23
N ILE A 128 -7.89 9.33 5.79
CA ILE A 128 -7.75 9.52 7.23
C ILE A 128 -9.13 9.65 7.87
N GLU A 129 -9.98 10.53 7.36
CA GLU A 129 -11.33 10.77 7.88
C GLU A 129 -12.17 9.48 7.95
N ASN A 130 -12.03 8.60 6.95
CA ASN A 130 -12.86 7.41 6.84
C ASN A 130 -12.29 6.16 7.54
N TYR A 131 -10.98 6.12 7.84
CA TYR A 131 -10.32 4.89 8.26
C TYR A 131 -9.36 5.03 9.44
N ASP A 132 -9.02 6.25 9.87
CA ASP A 132 -8.20 6.42 11.05
C ASP A 132 -8.95 5.97 12.31
N GLU A 133 -8.42 4.98 13.00
CA GLU A 133 -8.99 4.47 14.24
C GLU A 133 -8.51 5.24 15.48
N ASN A 134 -7.58 6.19 15.32
CA ASN A 134 -7.00 7.03 16.38
C ASN A 134 -6.66 6.22 17.65
N ILE A 135 -5.90 5.15 17.48
CA ILE A 135 -5.68 4.12 18.50
C ILE A 135 -4.85 4.69 19.63
N THR A 136 -3.77 5.40 19.32
CA THR A 136 -2.90 6.04 20.30
C THR A 136 -3.67 7.08 21.11
N GLY A 137 -4.51 7.91 20.46
CA GLY A 137 -5.25 8.98 21.13
C GLY A 137 -6.39 8.49 22.03
N ARG A 138 -6.96 7.31 21.77
CA ARG A 138 -8.03 6.72 22.61
C ARG A 138 -7.52 5.74 23.67
N THR A 139 -6.23 5.41 23.67
CA THR A 139 -5.64 4.47 24.63
C THR A 139 -5.09 5.23 25.82
N ILE A 140 -5.66 5.02 27.01
CA ILE A 140 -5.13 5.57 28.26
C ILE A 140 -3.89 4.75 28.64
N ARG A 141 -2.75 5.41 28.74
CA ARG A 141 -1.50 4.83 29.23
C ARG A 141 -1.27 5.35 30.66
N TYR A 142 -1.13 4.45 31.63
CA TYR A 142 -0.85 4.78 33.04
C TYR A 142 0.65 4.74 33.31
#